data_AF-A0A936IWF3-F1
#
_entry.id   AF-A0A936IWF3-F1
#
_cell.length_a   1.000
_cell.length_b   1.000
_cell.length_c   1.000
_cell.angle_alpha   90.00
_cell.angle_beta   90.00
_cell.angle_gamma   90.00
#
_symmetry.space_group_name_H-M   'P 1'
#
loop_
_entity.id
_entity.type
_entity.pdbx_description
1 polymer ?
#
loop_
_entity_poly.entity_id
_entity_poly.type
_entity_poly.pdbx_seq_one_letter_code
_entity_poly.pdbx_strand_id
1 'polypeptide(L)'
;MNNIDAIETRSNEKAVRLNDSLANANVLDFSGTLRELRRNIDPSLLRHREGWRDRNGQVKMVEYIEWHSVADILDETAPNWAHTVKDIRPIGDLITVTVAITIDGVTREGIGTGSARTEMGIKKAEHDALKRAAVKFGIARELYKRELEAFDRVETQAISESTAPPANPVASSLGELITAKQLGMIRAIARESGLDAETECMKQFRCSVAELSRRAASKLIDRLKTEGTAALPMRNVG
;
A
#
# COMPACT_ATOMS: atom_id res chain seq x y z
N MET A 1 -23.42 31.53 -55.48
CA MET A 1 -22.92 30.52 -54.52
C MET A 1 -22.66 29.25 -55.30
N ASN A 2 -21.39 28.90 -55.45
CA ASN A 2 -20.91 27.95 -56.43
C ASN A 2 -21.11 26.51 -55.94
N ASN A 3 -21.45 25.62 -56.87
CA ASN A 3 -21.70 24.19 -56.65
C ASN A 3 -20.49 23.44 -56.03
N ILE A 4 -19.31 24.06 -56.05
CA ILE A 4 -18.04 23.52 -55.56
C ILE A 4 -17.96 23.61 -54.02
N ASP A 5 -18.35 24.74 -53.43
CA ASP A 5 -18.34 24.96 -51.98
C ASP A 5 -19.31 23.99 -51.26
N ALA A 6 -20.43 23.66 -51.90
CA ALA A 6 -21.42 22.73 -51.39
C ALA A 6 -20.95 21.26 -51.39
N ILE A 7 -20.10 20.88 -52.36
CA ILE A 7 -19.52 19.53 -52.47
C ILE A 7 -18.42 19.34 -51.42
N GLU A 8 -17.59 20.35 -51.20
CA GLU A 8 -16.51 20.32 -50.22
C GLU A 8 -17.06 20.28 -48.79
N THR A 9 -18.10 21.08 -48.50
CA THR A 9 -18.79 21.07 -47.20
C THR A 9 -19.44 19.71 -46.91
N ARG A 10 -20.11 19.09 -47.90
CA ARG A 10 -20.71 17.75 -47.74
C ARG A 10 -19.67 16.65 -47.55
N SER A 11 -18.52 16.76 -48.21
CA SER A 11 -17.43 15.79 -48.08
C SER A 11 -16.81 15.86 -46.69
N ASN A 12 -16.63 17.06 -46.15
CA ASN A 12 -16.12 17.29 -44.80
C ASN A 12 -17.10 16.81 -43.71
N GLU A 13 -18.40 17.10 -43.84
CA GLU A 13 -19.42 16.58 -42.92
C GLU A 13 -19.49 15.05 -42.92
N LYS A 14 -19.32 14.41 -44.07
CA LYS A 14 -19.33 12.95 -44.19
C LYS A 14 -18.09 12.33 -43.51
N ALA A 15 -16.93 12.98 -43.62
CA ALA A 15 -15.70 12.55 -42.95
C ALA A 15 -15.80 12.68 -41.42
N VAL A 16 -16.34 13.80 -40.92
CA VAL A 16 -16.57 14.02 -39.48
C VAL A 16 -17.53 12.96 -38.92
N ARG A 17 -18.66 12.70 -39.58
CA ARG A 17 -19.63 11.68 -39.14
C ARG A 17 -19.04 10.26 -39.14
N LEU A 18 -18.18 9.95 -40.12
CA LEU A 18 -17.51 8.65 -40.17
C LEU A 18 -16.52 8.50 -39.00
N ASN A 19 -15.77 9.56 -38.68
CA ASN A 19 -14.84 9.58 -37.56
C ASN A 19 -15.56 9.46 -36.21
N ASP A 20 -16.68 10.15 -36.02
CA ASP A 20 -17.53 10.03 -34.82
C ASP A 20 -18.11 8.61 -34.68
N SER A 21 -18.53 8.00 -35.79
CA SER A 21 -19.02 6.61 -35.80
C SER A 21 -17.93 5.62 -35.43
N LEU A 22 -16.70 5.78 -35.94
CA LEU A 22 -15.55 4.93 -35.63
C LEU A 22 -15.11 5.11 -34.17
N ALA A 23 -15.07 6.35 -33.68
CA ALA A 23 -14.78 6.64 -32.28
C ALA A 23 -15.82 5.99 -31.34
N ASN A 24 -17.11 6.09 -31.67
CA ASN A 24 -18.18 5.46 -30.88
C ASN A 24 -18.11 3.93 -30.90
N ALA A 25 -17.77 3.33 -32.06
CA ALA A 25 -17.59 1.89 -32.15
C ALA A 25 -16.41 1.41 -31.28
N ASN A 26 -15.27 2.11 -31.34
CA ASN A 26 -14.09 1.81 -30.52
C ASN A 26 -14.36 1.95 -29.01
N VAL A 27 -15.17 2.93 -28.59
CA VAL A 27 -15.54 3.12 -27.19
C VAL A 27 -16.42 1.97 -26.67
N LEU A 28 -17.36 1.48 -27.49
CA LEU A 28 -18.20 0.32 -27.15
C LEU A 28 -17.37 -0.96 -27.06
N ASP A 29 -16.42 -1.15 -27.98
CA ASP A 29 -15.51 -2.29 -28.03
C ASP A 29 -14.57 -2.31 -26.80
N PHE A 30 -13.90 -1.18 -26.53
CA PHE A 30 -13.01 -1.04 -25.37
C PHE A 30 -13.74 -1.26 -24.03
N SER A 31 -15.01 -0.83 -23.93
CA SER A 31 -15.84 -1.08 -22.74
C SER A 31 -16.16 -2.57 -22.55
N GLY A 32 -16.25 -3.34 -23.65
CA GLY A 32 -16.34 -4.79 -23.66
C GLY A 32 -15.03 -5.42 -23.16
N THR A 33 -13.90 -5.04 -23.75
CA THR A 33 -12.56 -5.49 -23.37
C THR A 33 -12.29 -5.27 -21.88
N LEU A 34 -12.57 -4.07 -21.35
CA LEU A 34 -12.41 -3.77 -19.93
C LEU A 34 -13.30 -4.61 -19.02
N ARG A 35 -14.48 -5.04 -19.48
CA ARG A 35 -15.39 -5.88 -18.70
C ARG A 35 -14.82 -7.28 -18.56
N GLU A 36 -14.26 -7.80 -19.65
CA GLU A 36 -13.62 -9.11 -19.68
C GLU A 36 -12.36 -9.15 -18.82
N LEU A 37 -11.48 -8.15 -18.98
CA LEU A 37 -10.26 -8.01 -18.17
C LEU A 37 -10.51 -7.82 -16.66
N ARG A 38 -11.74 -7.48 -16.25
CA ARG A 38 -12.14 -7.33 -14.84
C ARG A 38 -12.72 -8.60 -14.22
N ARG A 39 -12.90 -9.68 -14.99
CA ARG A 39 -13.36 -10.96 -14.44
C ARG A 39 -12.35 -11.47 -13.41
N ASN A 40 -12.87 -12.18 -12.41
CA ASN A 40 -12.02 -12.81 -11.40
C ASN A 40 -11.08 -13.81 -12.08
N ILE A 41 -9.84 -13.83 -11.62
CA ILE A 41 -8.84 -14.76 -12.11
C ILE A 41 -9.22 -16.20 -11.72
N ASP A 42 -8.96 -17.15 -12.62
CA ASP A 42 -9.06 -18.58 -12.32
C ASP A 42 -8.12 -18.91 -11.13
N PRO A 43 -8.64 -19.50 -10.03
CA PRO A 43 -7.84 -19.93 -8.90
C PRO A 43 -6.62 -20.79 -9.26
N SER A 44 -6.64 -21.52 -10.38
CA SER A 44 -5.51 -22.34 -10.86
C SER A 44 -4.25 -21.52 -11.21
N LEU A 45 -4.44 -20.25 -11.58
CA LEU A 45 -3.37 -19.30 -11.91
C LEU A 45 -2.76 -18.63 -10.68
N LEU A 46 -3.40 -18.77 -9.51
CA LEU A 46 -2.91 -18.18 -8.27
C LEU A 46 -1.69 -18.92 -7.75
N ARG A 47 -0.70 -18.12 -7.34
CA ARG A 47 0.51 -18.54 -6.66
C ARG A 47 0.57 -17.86 -5.30
N HIS A 48 1.36 -18.44 -4.41
CA HIS A 48 1.50 -17.97 -3.05
C HIS A 48 2.98 -17.73 -2.77
N ARG A 49 3.29 -16.61 -2.14
CA ARG A 49 4.64 -16.33 -1.63
C ARG A 49 4.57 -15.80 -0.22
N GLU A 50 5.68 -15.90 0.49
CA GLU A 50 5.84 -15.18 1.75
C GLU A 50 5.74 -13.67 1.48
N GLY A 51 4.79 -13.02 2.12
CA GLY A 51 4.60 -11.58 2.06
C GLY A 51 5.34 -10.89 3.20
N TRP A 52 4.57 -10.48 4.20
CA TRP A 52 5.10 -9.82 5.40
C TRP A 52 5.01 -10.73 6.62
N ARG A 53 5.83 -10.44 7.63
CA ARG A 53 5.67 -11.02 8.97
C ARG A 53 4.87 -10.07 9.83
N ASP A 54 3.89 -10.61 10.55
CA ASP A 54 3.17 -9.84 11.55
C ASP A 54 4.04 -9.62 12.82
N ARG A 55 3.50 -8.84 13.77
CA ARG A 55 4.19 -8.53 15.03
C ARG A 55 4.44 -9.75 15.90
N ASN A 56 3.70 -10.84 15.69
CA ASN A 56 3.85 -12.11 16.40
C ASN A 56 4.87 -13.03 15.70
N GLY A 57 5.49 -12.56 14.61
CA GLY A 57 6.47 -13.30 13.83
C GLY A 57 5.85 -14.31 12.86
N GLN A 58 4.51 -14.33 12.71
CA GLN A 58 3.85 -15.23 11.77
C GLN A 58 3.97 -14.67 10.35
N VAL A 59 4.43 -15.52 9.42
CA VAL A 59 4.51 -15.18 7.99
C VAL A 59 3.10 -15.18 7.40
N LYS A 60 2.69 -14.07 6.81
CA LYS A 60 1.47 -13.98 6.00
C LYS A 60 1.81 -14.29 4.55
N MET A 61 1.05 -15.21 3.97
CA MET A 61 1.15 -15.56 2.57
C MET A 61 0.40 -14.54 1.72
N VAL A 62 0.98 -14.16 0.60
CA VAL A 62 0.40 -13.24 -0.38
C VAL A 62 0.10 -14.01 -1.66
N GLU A 63 -1.15 -13.91 -2.10
CA GLU A 63 -1.58 -14.40 -3.40
C GLU A 63 -1.04 -13.48 -4.51
N TYR A 64 -0.54 -14.07 -5.58
CA TYR A 64 -0.11 -13.33 -6.76
C TYR A 64 -0.28 -14.17 -8.02
N ILE A 65 -0.21 -13.54 -9.18
CA ILE A 65 -0.13 -14.22 -10.48
C ILE A 65 1.22 -13.99 -11.15
N GLU A 66 1.63 -14.96 -11.95
CA GLU A 66 2.84 -14.87 -12.76
C GLU A 66 2.66 -13.90 -13.93
N TRP A 67 3.77 -13.34 -14.40
CA TRP A 67 3.73 -12.32 -15.46
C TRP A 67 3.23 -12.88 -16.79
N HIS A 68 3.58 -14.14 -17.12
CA HIS A 68 3.17 -14.78 -18.36
C HIS A 68 1.65 -15.00 -18.37
N SER A 69 1.04 -15.36 -17.23
CA SER A 69 -0.43 -15.47 -17.14
C SER A 69 -1.13 -14.14 -17.38
N VAL A 70 -0.51 -13.01 -17.05
CA VAL A 70 -1.04 -11.68 -17.41
C VAL A 70 -0.95 -11.44 -18.91
N ALA A 71 0.17 -11.83 -19.54
CA ALA A 71 0.34 -11.74 -20.98
C ALA A 71 -0.68 -12.63 -21.73
N ASP A 72 -0.86 -13.88 -21.29
CA ASP A 72 -1.83 -14.82 -21.86
C ASP A 72 -3.26 -14.24 -21.82
N ILE A 73 -3.67 -13.67 -20.68
CA ILE A 73 -4.98 -13.00 -20.55
C ILE A 73 -5.11 -11.81 -21.51
N LEU A 74 -4.05 -11.02 -21.68
CA LEU A 74 -4.03 -9.88 -22.60
C LEU A 74 -4.10 -10.35 -24.06
N ASP A 75 -3.36 -11.40 -24.43
CA ASP A 75 -3.39 -11.99 -25.77
C ASP A 75 -4.79 -12.53 -26.13
N GLU A 76 -5.46 -13.18 -25.18
CA GLU A 76 -6.81 -13.72 -25.37
C GLU A 76 -7.89 -12.63 -25.43
N THR A 77 -7.79 -11.63 -24.57
CA THR A 77 -8.88 -10.65 -24.34
C THR A 77 -8.71 -9.37 -25.17
N ALA A 78 -7.47 -8.97 -25.43
CA ALA A 78 -7.11 -7.71 -26.06
C ALA A 78 -5.90 -7.92 -27.00
N PRO A 79 -6.03 -8.71 -28.09
CA PRO A 79 -4.90 -9.17 -28.90
C PRO A 79 -4.10 -8.05 -29.59
N ASN A 80 -4.63 -6.84 -29.62
CA ASN A 80 -3.96 -5.64 -30.11
C ASN A 80 -3.22 -4.86 -29.03
N TRP A 81 -3.07 -5.42 -27.82
CA TRP A 81 -2.32 -4.78 -26.75
C TRP A 81 -0.85 -4.59 -27.12
N ALA A 82 -0.24 -3.54 -26.57
CA ALA A 82 1.17 -3.25 -26.75
C ALA A 82 1.87 -3.05 -25.41
N HIS A 83 3.10 -3.56 -25.32
CA HIS A 83 4.00 -3.39 -24.19
C HIS A 83 5.15 -2.45 -24.57
N THR A 84 5.49 -1.50 -23.70
CA THR A 84 6.67 -0.64 -23.90
C THR A 84 7.35 -0.33 -22.58
N VAL A 85 8.65 -0.58 -22.49
CA VAL A 85 9.47 -0.10 -21.38
C VAL A 85 9.75 1.38 -21.58
N LYS A 86 9.29 2.21 -20.64
CA LYS A 86 9.34 3.68 -20.71
C LYS A 86 10.57 4.26 -20.02
N ASP A 87 10.96 3.68 -18.89
CA ASP A 87 12.11 4.12 -18.11
C ASP A 87 12.71 2.95 -17.34
N ILE A 88 14.04 2.98 -17.16
CA ILE A 88 14.78 2.06 -16.31
C ILE A 88 15.75 2.91 -15.48
N ARG A 89 15.55 2.94 -14.17
CA ARG A 89 16.30 3.81 -13.27
C ARG A 89 16.85 3.07 -12.05
N PRO A 90 18.18 3.05 -11.85
CA PRO A 90 18.76 2.59 -10.60
C PRO A 90 18.56 3.65 -9.49
N ILE A 91 18.11 3.21 -8.32
CA ILE A 91 17.93 4.03 -7.11
C ILE A 91 18.57 3.26 -5.95
N GLY A 92 19.83 3.60 -5.63
CA GLY A 92 20.63 2.85 -4.66
C GLY A 92 20.77 1.38 -5.08
N ASP A 93 20.31 0.47 -4.23
CA ASP A 93 20.34 -0.97 -4.47
C ASP A 93 19.12 -1.51 -5.22
N LEU A 94 18.20 -0.63 -5.62
CA LEU A 94 16.99 -0.99 -6.36
C LEU A 94 17.09 -0.55 -7.81
N ILE A 95 16.45 -1.32 -8.68
CA ILE A 95 16.14 -0.94 -10.05
C ILE A 95 14.64 -0.71 -10.14
N THR A 96 14.26 0.45 -10.66
CA THR A 96 12.88 0.82 -10.93
C THR A 96 12.66 0.77 -12.43
N VAL A 97 11.61 0.07 -12.87
CA VAL A 97 11.24 -0.05 -14.27
C VAL A 97 9.83 0.50 -14.43
N THR A 98 9.64 1.41 -15.39
CA THR A 98 8.32 1.93 -15.77
C THR A 98 7.92 1.29 -17.10
N VAL A 99 6.76 0.65 -17.13
CA VAL A 99 6.18 0.01 -18.31
C VAL A 99 4.86 0.68 -18.66
N ALA A 100 4.57 0.82 -19.95
CA ALA A 100 3.27 1.20 -20.48
C ALA A 100 2.62 0.00 -21.17
N ILE A 101 1.34 -0.25 -20.84
CA ILE A 101 0.45 -1.11 -21.62
C ILE A 101 -0.55 -0.22 -22.36
N THR A 102 -0.70 -0.45 -23.66
CA THR A 102 -1.68 0.24 -24.51
C THR A 102 -2.69 -0.76 -25.07
N ILE A 103 -3.99 -0.49 -24.94
CA ILE A 103 -5.08 -1.29 -25.50
C ILE A 103 -6.06 -0.31 -26.16
N ASP A 104 -6.40 -0.52 -27.43
CA ASP A 104 -7.33 0.34 -28.18
C ASP A 104 -7.04 1.85 -28.07
N GLY A 105 -5.76 2.22 -28.05
CA GLY A 105 -5.30 3.62 -27.91
C GLY A 105 -5.29 4.16 -26.48
N VAL A 106 -5.76 3.40 -25.48
CA VAL A 106 -5.68 3.78 -24.06
C VAL A 106 -4.41 3.22 -23.45
N THR A 107 -3.55 4.10 -22.94
CA THR A 107 -2.29 3.73 -22.27
C THR A 107 -2.42 3.81 -20.75
N ARG A 108 -1.93 2.79 -20.03
CA ARG A 108 -1.75 2.85 -18.57
C ARG A 108 -0.36 2.36 -18.20
N GLU A 109 0.29 3.11 -17.31
CA GLU A 109 1.66 2.81 -16.89
C GLU A 109 1.70 2.08 -15.55
N GLY A 110 2.73 1.26 -15.34
CA GLY A 110 3.02 0.56 -14.10
C GLY A 110 4.49 0.72 -13.75
N ILE A 111 4.79 0.77 -12.45
CA ILE A 111 6.15 0.90 -11.94
C ILE A 111 6.48 -0.33 -11.12
N GLY A 112 7.49 -1.08 -11.53
CA GLY A 112 7.97 -2.24 -10.79
C GLY A 112 9.37 -2.02 -10.24
N THR A 113 9.68 -2.75 -9.17
CA THR A 113 10.96 -2.64 -8.49
C THR A 113 11.60 -4.00 -8.25
N GLY A 114 12.92 -4.01 -8.20
CA GLY A 114 13.70 -5.18 -7.88
C GLY A 114 15.11 -4.84 -7.45
N SER A 115 15.90 -5.84 -7.09
CA SER A 115 17.31 -5.62 -6.74
C SER A 115 18.11 -5.23 -7.98
N ALA A 116 18.89 -4.15 -7.91
CA ALA A 116 19.85 -3.78 -8.95
C ALA A 116 21.09 -4.69 -8.95
N ARG A 117 21.30 -5.49 -7.89
CA ARG A 117 22.49 -6.32 -7.71
C ARG A 117 22.41 -7.67 -8.40
N THR A 118 21.23 -8.08 -8.86
CA THR A 118 21.03 -9.40 -9.48
C THR A 118 20.22 -9.29 -10.76
N GLU A 119 20.58 -10.09 -11.75
CA GLU A 119 19.82 -10.21 -13.00
C GLU A 119 18.35 -10.56 -12.73
N MET A 120 18.13 -11.47 -11.77
CA MET A 120 16.79 -11.85 -11.30
C MET A 120 16.01 -10.64 -10.76
N GLY A 121 16.67 -9.74 -10.02
CA GLY A 121 16.06 -8.52 -9.50
C GLY A 121 15.66 -7.56 -10.62
N ILE A 122 16.49 -7.42 -11.65
CA ILE A 122 16.20 -6.58 -12.83
C ILE A 122 15.00 -7.14 -13.60
N LYS A 123 14.99 -8.44 -13.92
CA LYS A 123 13.85 -9.10 -14.58
C LYS A 123 12.56 -8.97 -13.76
N LYS A 124 12.66 -9.16 -12.44
CA LYS A 124 11.52 -9.00 -11.53
C LYS A 124 10.93 -7.59 -11.57
N ALA A 125 11.75 -6.56 -11.70
CA ALA A 125 11.26 -5.18 -11.77
C ALA A 125 10.38 -4.94 -13.01
N GLU A 126 10.78 -5.44 -14.17
CA GLU A 126 9.96 -5.35 -15.39
C GLU A 126 8.66 -6.18 -15.25
N HIS A 127 8.76 -7.42 -14.77
CA HIS A 127 7.59 -8.27 -14.54
C HIS A 127 6.58 -7.63 -13.58
N ASP A 128 7.06 -6.98 -12.50
CA ASP A 128 6.20 -6.25 -11.57
C ASP A 128 5.57 -5.01 -12.21
N ALA A 129 6.33 -4.29 -13.05
CA ALA A 129 5.84 -3.12 -13.78
C ALA A 129 4.71 -3.49 -14.75
N LEU A 130 4.88 -4.56 -15.52
CA LEU A 130 3.87 -5.13 -16.42
C LEU A 130 2.57 -5.44 -15.65
N LYS A 131 2.68 -6.20 -14.56
CA LYS A 131 1.52 -6.59 -13.74
C LYS A 131 0.82 -5.37 -13.15
N ARG A 132 1.57 -4.37 -12.68
CA ARG A 132 0.98 -3.13 -12.14
C ARG A 132 0.30 -2.28 -13.20
N ALA A 133 0.80 -2.26 -14.43
CA ALA A 133 0.11 -1.60 -15.56
C ALA A 133 -1.20 -2.33 -15.88
N ALA A 134 -1.16 -3.66 -15.97
CA ALA A 134 -2.28 -4.53 -16.27
C ALA A 134 -3.43 -4.44 -15.23
N VAL A 135 -3.10 -4.37 -13.94
CA VAL A 135 -4.09 -4.20 -12.86
C VAL A 135 -4.92 -2.94 -13.05
N LYS A 136 -4.31 -1.88 -13.58
CA LYS A 136 -5.04 -0.65 -13.86
C LYS A 136 -6.08 -0.85 -14.95
N PHE A 137 -5.97 -1.80 -15.87
CA PHE A 137 -7.03 -2.21 -16.81
C PHE A 137 -8.13 -3.07 -16.16
N GLY A 138 -7.78 -3.90 -15.19
CA GLY A 138 -8.76 -4.73 -14.47
C GLY A 138 -8.22 -6.06 -14.00
N ILE A 139 -7.14 -6.52 -14.65
CA ILE A 139 -6.58 -7.86 -14.47
C ILE A 139 -6.15 -8.06 -13.02
N ALA A 140 -6.66 -9.11 -12.38
CA ALA A 140 -6.29 -9.52 -11.02
C ALA A 140 -6.42 -8.42 -9.95
N ARG A 141 -7.28 -7.43 -10.18
CA ARG A 141 -7.47 -6.29 -9.27
C ARG A 141 -7.98 -6.73 -7.90
N GLU A 142 -8.74 -7.81 -7.84
CA GLU A 142 -9.24 -8.44 -6.62
C GLU A 142 -8.12 -8.92 -5.69
N LEU A 143 -6.94 -9.29 -6.21
CA LEU A 143 -5.79 -9.68 -5.38
C LEU A 143 -5.30 -8.49 -4.56
N TYR A 144 -5.18 -7.32 -5.20
CA TYR A 144 -4.76 -6.08 -4.54
C TYR A 144 -5.78 -5.60 -3.51
N LYS A 145 -7.08 -5.74 -3.79
CA LYS A 145 -8.14 -5.39 -2.83
C LYS A 145 -8.08 -6.26 -1.59
N ARG A 146 -7.97 -7.58 -1.75
CA ARG A 146 -7.85 -8.54 -0.64
C ARG A 146 -6.59 -8.28 0.19
N GLU A 147 -5.48 -7.94 -0.46
CA GLU A 147 -4.23 -7.60 0.22
C GLU A 147 -4.38 -6.30 1.05
N LEU A 148 -4.98 -5.24 0.49
CA LEU A 148 -5.24 -3.99 1.21
C LEU A 148 -6.16 -4.19 2.42
N GLU A 149 -7.26 -4.92 2.24
CA GLU A 149 -8.17 -5.23 3.36
C GLU A 149 -7.48 -6.04 4.46
N ALA A 150 -6.54 -6.92 4.11
CA ALA A 150 -5.75 -7.66 5.08
C ALA A 150 -4.82 -6.72 5.87
N PHE A 151 -4.20 -5.74 5.22
CA PHE A 151 -3.38 -4.73 5.89
C PHE A 151 -4.19 -3.85 6.85
N ASP A 152 -5.33 -3.32 6.40
CA ASP A 152 -6.18 -2.44 7.22
C ASP A 152 -6.69 -3.15 8.48
N ARG A 153 -7.02 -4.45 8.39
CA ARG A 153 -7.42 -5.26 9.55
C ARG A 153 -6.28 -5.42 10.55
N VAL A 154 -5.05 -5.65 10.08
CA VAL A 154 -3.86 -5.77 10.94
C VAL A 154 -3.55 -4.42 11.60
N GLU A 155 -3.64 -3.32 10.88
CA GLU A 155 -3.40 -1.99 11.42
C GLU A 155 -4.46 -1.60 12.45
N THR A 156 -5.74 -1.86 12.16
CA THR A 156 -6.85 -1.61 13.10
C THR A 156 -6.72 -2.45 14.37
N GLN A 157 -6.34 -3.74 14.25
CA GLN A 157 -6.04 -4.60 15.41
C GLN A 157 -4.82 -4.11 16.19
N ALA A 158 -3.78 -3.64 15.52
CA ALA A 158 -2.60 -3.08 16.16
C ALA A 158 -2.89 -1.78 16.93
N ILE A 159 -3.78 -0.92 16.40
CA ILE A 159 -4.20 0.32 17.06
C ILE A 159 -5.09 0.00 18.26
N SER A 160 -6.02 -0.94 18.15
CA SER A 160 -6.89 -1.35 19.27
C SER A 160 -6.10 -2.06 20.38
N GLU A 161 -5.12 -2.90 20.05
CA GLU A 161 -4.21 -3.51 21.04
C GLU A 161 -3.26 -2.48 21.67
N SER A 162 -2.82 -1.46 20.92
CA SER A 162 -1.98 -0.40 21.47
C SER A 162 -2.74 0.48 22.48
N THR A 163 -4.06 0.64 22.32
CA THR A 163 -4.90 1.43 23.24
C THR A 163 -5.46 0.59 24.40
N ALA A 164 -5.66 -0.72 24.23
CA ALA A 164 -6.14 -1.61 25.29
C ALA A 164 -5.11 -1.76 26.43
N PRO A 165 -5.49 -1.60 27.72
CA PRO A 165 -4.56 -1.75 28.84
C PRO A 165 -3.83 -3.09 28.77
N PRO A 166 -2.52 -3.13 29.06
CA PRO A 166 -1.76 -4.38 28.96
C PRO A 166 -2.39 -5.40 29.91
N ALA A 167 -2.75 -6.58 29.38
CA ALA A 167 -3.48 -7.60 30.13
C ALA A 167 -2.79 -7.97 31.45
N ASN A 168 -1.45 -7.86 31.49
CA ASN A 168 -0.64 -7.89 32.70
C ASN A 168 0.38 -6.72 32.68
N PRO A 169 0.29 -5.77 33.62
CA PRO A 169 1.25 -4.67 33.69
C PRO A 169 2.61 -5.07 34.26
N VAL A 170 2.64 -6.16 35.03
CA VAL A 170 3.85 -6.74 35.63
C VAL A 170 4.55 -7.66 34.63
N ALA A 171 5.86 -7.53 34.50
CA ALA A 171 6.67 -8.38 33.64
C ALA A 171 6.64 -9.84 34.12
N SER A 172 6.33 -10.77 33.22
CA SER A 172 6.30 -12.21 33.54
C SER A 172 7.66 -12.90 33.39
N SER A 173 8.64 -12.22 32.79
CA SER A 173 9.99 -12.73 32.55
C SER A 173 11.03 -11.59 32.48
N LEU A 174 12.31 -11.92 32.66
CA LEU A 174 13.42 -10.95 32.55
C LEU A 174 13.49 -10.26 31.18
N GLY A 175 13.12 -10.97 30.11
CA GLY A 175 13.07 -10.39 28.75
C GLY A 175 11.90 -9.42 28.54
N GLU A 176 10.90 -9.46 29.41
CA GLU A 176 9.74 -8.58 29.39
C GLU A 176 9.91 -7.38 30.35
N LEU A 177 10.86 -7.45 31.28
CA LEU A 177 11.12 -6.41 32.27
C LEU A 177 11.49 -5.07 31.63
N ILE A 178 11.06 -3.99 32.26
CA ILE A 178 11.39 -2.61 31.90
C ILE A 178 12.90 -2.45 31.64
N THR A 179 13.24 -1.76 30.55
CA THR A 179 14.64 -1.50 30.20
C THR A 179 15.22 -0.30 30.97
N ALA A 180 16.53 -0.28 31.17
CA ALA A 180 17.23 0.87 31.76
C ALA A 180 16.94 2.20 31.02
N LYS A 181 16.80 2.14 29.69
CA LYS A 181 16.44 3.30 28.85
C LYS A 181 15.02 3.80 29.17
N GLN A 182 14.04 2.90 29.26
CA GLN A 182 12.67 3.27 29.58
C GLN A 182 12.56 3.81 31.01
N LEU A 183 13.27 3.21 31.96
CA LEU A 183 13.32 3.65 33.33
C LEU A 183 13.97 5.04 33.47
N GLY A 184 15.03 5.32 32.71
CA GLY A 184 15.60 6.66 32.58
C GLY A 184 14.62 7.67 31.99
N MET A 185 13.88 7.30 30.95
CA MET A 185 12.89 8.15 30.31
C MET A 185 11.71 8.48 31.24
N ILE A 186 11.18 7.50 31.97
CA ILE A 186 10.10 7.69 32.96
C ILE A 186 10.56 8.69 34.03
N ARG A 187 11.76 8.50 34.59
CA ARG A 187 12.30 9.40 35.63
C ARG A 187 12.51 10.82 35.12
N ALA A 188 13.00 10.98 33.89
CA ALA A 188 13.20 12.29 33.28
C ALA A 188 11.85 13.03 33.09
N ILE A 189 10.86 12.38 32.47
CA ILE A 189 9.56 12.98 32.21
C ILE A 189 8.80 13.27 33.50
N ALA A 190 8.82 12.36 34.48
CA ALA A 190 8.19 12.58 35.77
C ALA A 190 8.79 13.81 36.47
N ARG A 191 10.12 13.95 36.45
CA ARG A 191 10.82 15.12 37.00
C ARG A 191 10.46 16.42 36.28
N GLU A 192 10.40 16.40 34.95
CA GLU A 192 10.03 17.56 34.13
C GLU A 192 8.58 18.00 34.38
N SER A 193 7.68 17.04 34.55
CA SER A 193 6.25 17.27 34.80
C SER A 193 5.91 17.51 36.28
N GLY A 194 6.89 17.46 37.19
CA GLY A 194 6.65 17.60 38.64
C GLY A 194 5.84 16.46 39.25
N LEU A 195 5.80 15.30 38.60
CA LEU A 195 5.07 14.11 39.03
C LEU A 195 6.00 13.10 39.69
N ASP A 196 5.47 12.27 40.58
CA ASP A 196 6.18 11.10 41.09
C ASP A 196 5.86 9.85 40.25
N ALA A 197 6.89 9.29 39.62
CA ALA A 197 6.76 8.16 38.71
C ALA A 197 6.21 6.90 39.40
N GLU A 198 6.59 6.66 40.67
CA GLU A 198 6.10 5.50 41.42
C GLU A 198 4.64 5.65 41.82
N THR A 199 4.23 6.83 42.27
CA THR A 199 2.83 7.11 42.58
C THR A 199 1.93 6.95 41.35
N GLU A 200 2.33 7.47 40.19
CA GLU A 200 1.53 7.34 38.96
C GLU A 200 1.53 5.90 38.42
N CYS A 201 2.65 5.18 38.55
CA CYS A 201 2.71 3.76 38.24
C CYS A 201 1.78 2.94 39.12
N MET A 202 1.81 3.16 40.45
CA MET A 202 0.96 2.47 41.41
C MET A 202 -0.52 2.75 41.19
N LYS A 203 -0.89 4.00 40.88
CA LYS A 203 -2.26 4.41 40.59
C LYS A 203 -2.82 3.70 39.34
N GLN A 204 -2.00 3.55 38.30
CA GLN A 204 -2.47 3.06 37.00
C GLN A 204 -2.32 1.54 36.84
N PHE A 205 -1.22 0.99 37.31
CA PHE A 205 -0.80 -0.38 37.02
C PHE A 205 -0.75 -1.27 38.27
N ARG A 206 -0.92 -0.67 39.47
CA ARG A 206 -0.90 -1.36 40.77
C ARG A 206 0.38 -2.18 40.99
N CYS A 207 1.50 -1.71 40.46
CA CYS A 207 2.83 -2.29 40.63
C CYS A 207 3.90 -1.19 40.67
N SER A 208 5.12 -1.55 41.07
CA SER A 208 6.26 -0.62 41.04
C SER A 208 6.74 -0.40 39.60
N VAL A 209 7.32 0.78 39.34
CA VAL A 209 7.97 1.10 38.06
C VAL A 209 9.01 0.04 37.67
N ALA A 210 9.70 -0.53 38.65
CA ALA A 210 10.73 -1.57 38.41
C ALA A 210 10.16 -2.91 37.95
N GLU A 211 8.87 -3.17 38.20
CA GLU A 211 8.20 -4.44 37.89
C GLU A 211 7.45 -4.38 36.55
N LEU A 212 7.40 -3.21 35.93
CA LEU A 212 6.66 -3.00 34.69
C LEU A 212 7.20 -3.88 33.57
N SER A 213 6.28 -4.41 32.76
CA SER A 213 6.61 -4.90 31.43
C SER A 213 7.06 -3.74 30.54
N ARG A 214 7.91 -3.99 29.54
CA ARG A 214 8.32 -2.98 28.54
C ARG A 214 7.11 -2.30 27.89
N ARG A 215 6.01 -3.03 27.69
CA ARG A 215 4.76 -2.50 27.12
C ARG A 215 4.06 -1.56 28.10
N ALA A 216 3.94 -1.94 29.37
CA ALA A 216 3.36 -1.10 30.41
C ALA A 216 4.21 0.15 30.66
N ALA A 217 5.54 0.04 30.63
CA ALA A 217 6.47 1.15 30.73
C ALA A 217 6.30 2.18 29.60
N SER A 218 6.14 1.74 28.35
CA SER A 218 5.87 2.67 27.23
C SER A 218 4.54 3.41 27.42
N LYS A 219 3.50 2.75 27.94
CA LYS A 219 2.22 3.41 28.22
C LYS A 219 2.32 4.42 29.37
N LEU A 220 3.09 4.12 30.41
CA LEU A 220 3.35 5.06 31.49
C LEU A 220 4.06 6.32 30.95
N ILE A 221 5.03 6.16 30.04
CA ILE A 221 5.73 7.27 29.37
C ILE A 221 4.75 8.16 28.60
N ASP A 222 3.89 7.57 27.77
CA ASP A 222 2.93 8.34 26.96
C ASP A 222 1.94 9.12 27.83
N ARG A 223 1.53 8.53 28.95
CA ARG A 223 0.66 9.20 29.93
C ARG A 223 1.36 10.34 30.65
N LEU A 224 2.56 10.12 31.18
CA LEU A 224 3.33 11.16 31.89
C LEU A 224 3.60 12.38 30.98
N LYS A 225 3.78 12.15 29.67
CA LYS A 225 3.86 13.24 28.68
C LYS A 225 2.53 13.97 28.54
N THR A 226 1.42 13.24 28.44
CA THR A 226 0.07 13.81 28.27
C THR A 226 -0.38 14.62 29.50
N GLU A 227 -0.17 14.08 30.71
CA GLU A 227 -0.52 14.75 31.97
C GLU A 227 0.43 15.91 32.28
N GLY A 228 1.72 15.79 31.93
CA GLY A 228 2.69 16.89 32.04
C GLY A 228 2.33 18.11 31.18
N THR A 229 1.83 17.88 29.97
CA THR A 229 1.33 18.98 29.12
C THR A 229 0.03 19.61 29.62
N ALA A 230 -0.81 18.88 30.36
CA ALA A 230 -2.05 19.41 30.93
C ALA A 230 -1.82 20.27 32.19
N ALA A 231 -0.68 20.09 32.88
CA ALA A 231 -0.36 20.75 34.15
C ALA A 231 0.40 22.09 34.01
N LEU A 232 0.83 22.49 32.80
CA LEU A 232 1.47 23.78 32.56
C LEU A 232 0.42 24.86 32.28
N PRO A 233 0.16 25.83 33.18
CA PRO A 233 -0.65 26.98 32.83
C PRO A 233 0.07 27.76 31.73
N MET A 234 -0.67 28.06 30.64
CA MET A 234 -0.22 28.97 29.60
C MET A 234 0.32 30.26 30.24
N ARG A 235 1.64 30.46 30.19
CA ARG A 235 2.26 31.75 30.48
C ARG A 235 1.76 32.72 29.42
N ASN A 236 0.77 33.53 29.79
CA ASN A 236 0.34 34.69 29.02
C ASN A 236 1.57 35.58 28.83
N VAL A 237 2.02 35.70 27.59
CA VAL A 237 3.03 36.69 27.19
C VAL A 237 2.25 37.99 26.99
N GLY A 238 2.41 38.92 27.93
CA GLY A 238 2.08 40.33 27.74
C GLY A 238 3.19 41.05 27.01
#